data_AF-A0A7V9BE08-F1
#
_entry.id   AF-A0A7V9BE08-F1
#
_cell.length_a   1.000
_cell.length_b   1.000
_cell.length_c   1.000
_cell.angle_alpha   90.00
_cell.angle_beta   90.00
_cell.angle_gamma   90.00
#
_symmetry.space_group_name_H-M   'P 1'
#
loop_
_entity.id
_entity.type
_entity.pdbx_description
1 polymer ?
#
loop_
_entity_poly.entity_id
_entity_poly.type
_entity_poly.pdbx_seq_one_letter_code
_entity_poly.pdbx_strand_id
1 'polypeptide(L)' 'MALRPALVLLVALALAGCGAGDPQSAPPATGTAPAADVAGPGAIEAGDGPEIAGTGLDGAALSVADFRGKPLFVNVWSSW' A
#
# COMPACT_ATOMS: atom_id res chain seq x y z
N MET A 1 -40.54 3.46 30.95
CA MET A 1 -40.40 4.58 29.98
C MET A 1 -38.97 5.14 30.02
N ALA A 2 -37.95 4.29 29.85
CA ALA A 2 -36.52 4.70 29.87
C ALA A 2 -35.70 4.08 28.73
N LEU A 3 -36.35 3.28 27.86
CA LEU A 3 -35.69 2.57 26.75
C LEU A 3 -35.24 3.51 25.62
N ARG A 4 -35.98 4.62 25.43
CA ARG A 4 -35.70 5.63 24.41
C ARG A 4 -34.41 6.43 24.65
N PRO A 5 -34.15 7.00 25.85
CA PRO A 5 -32.90 7.72 26.10
C PRO A 5 -31.67 6.79 26.06
N ALA A 6 -31.83 5.54 26.50
CA ALA A 6 -30.74 4.55 26.45
C ALA A 6 -30.32 4.22 25.01
N LEU A 7 -31.29 4.11 24.09
CA LEU A 7 -31.01 3.86 22.67
C LEU A 7 -30.29 5.04 22.01
N VAL A 8 -30.69 6.28 22.33
CA VAL A 8 -30.04 7.49 21.80
C VAL A 8 -28.60 7.60 22.27
N LEU A 9 -28.33 7.26 23.53
CA LEU A 9 -26.98 7.28 24.10
C LEU A 9 -26.07 6.23 23.43
N LEU A 10 -26.58 5.03 23.19
CA LEU A 10 -25.86 3.95 22.50
C LEU A 10 -25.49 4.32 21.06
N VAL A 11 -26.41 4.94 20.32
CA VAL A 11 -26.15 5.39 18.95
C VAL A 11 -25.10 6.51 18.96
N ALA A 12 -25.19 7.48 19.87
CA ALA A 12 -24.18 8.55 19.96
C ALA A 12 -22.77 8.03 20.25
N LEU A 13 -22.62 7.03 21.13
CA LEU A 13 -21.33 6.38 21.40
C LEU A 13 -20.79 5.62 20.17
N ALA A 14 -21.66 4.94 19.42
CA ALA A 14 -21.25 4.22 18.21
C ALA A 14 -20.74 5.18 17.11
N LEU A 15 -21.34 6.36 16.97
CA LEU A 15 -20.88 7.37 16.00
C LEU A 15 -19.56 8.04 16.43
N ALA A 16 -19.32 8.24 17.73
CA ALA A 16 -18.09 8.84 18.23
C ALA A 16 -16.85 7.94 18.00
N GLY A 17 -17.03 6.61 17.92
CA GLY A 17 -15.95 5.66 17.64
C GLY A 17 -15.58 5.52 16.17
N CYS A 18 -16.40 6.01 15.24
CA CYS A 18 -16.19 5.83 13.80
C CYS A 18 -15.45 7.00 13.13
N GLY A 19 -15.08 8.05 13.89
CA GLY A 19 -14.52 9.29 13.34
C GLY A 19 -13.19 9.77 13.93
N ALA A 20 -12.67 9.12 14.96
CA ALA A 20 -11.38 9.48 15.55
C ALA A 20 -10.27 8.61 14.95
N GLY A 21 -10.03 8.79 13.65
CA GLY A 21 -8.76 8.40 13.06
C GLY A 21 -7.74 9.47 13.44
N ASP A 22 -6.77 9.14 14.29
CA ASP A 22 -5.60 9.97 14.51
C ASP A 22 -4.96 10.26 13.13
N PRO A 23 -4.81 11.52 12.71
CA PRO A 23 -3.89 11.81 11.64
C PRO A 23 -2.50 11.53 12.19
N GLN A 24 -1.97 10.32 11.93
CA GLN A 24 -0.55 10.02 12.06
C GLN A 24 0.19 10.99 11.13
N SER A 25 0.49 12.16 11.67
CA SER A 25 1.31 13.17 11.05
C SER A 25 2.75 12.69 11.17
N ALA A 26 3.11 11.71 10.35
CA ALA A 26 4.51 11.45 10.07
C ALA A 26 5.05 12.72 9.38
N PRO A 27 6.08 13.38 9.93
CA PRO A 27 6.75 14.45 9.20
C PRO A 27 7.19 13.90 7.84
N PRO A 28 6.99 14.63 6.72
CA PRO A 28 7.60 14.22 5.46
C PRO A 28 9.10 14.08 5.71
N ALA A 29 9.66 12.90 5.42
CA ALA A 29 11.09 12.67 5.53
C ALA A 29 11.78 13.58 4.51
N THR A 30 12.22 14.77 4.94
CA THR A 30 13.01 15.72 4.13
C THR A 30 14.49 15.32 4.05
N GLY A 31 14.79 14.04 4.26
CA GLY A 31 16.12 13.49 4.02
C GLY A 31 16.37 13.45 2.51
N THR A 32 17.06 14.46 1.98
CA THR A 32 17.71 14.30 0.67
C THR A 32 18.77 13.22 0.86
N ALA A 33 18.51 12.02 0.33
CA ALA A 33 19.52 10.98 0.29
C ALA A 33 20.76 11.53 -0.43
N PRO A 34 21.98 11.28 0.06
CA PRO A 34 23.19 11.62 -0.67
C PRO A 34 23.09 11.11 -2.10
N ALA A 35 23.52 11.92 -3.07
CA ALA A 35 23.61 11.47 -4.45
C ALA A 35 24.55 10.25 -4.48
N ALA A 36 23.98 9.08 -4.71
CA ALA A 36 24.77 7.89 -4.98
C ALA A 36 25.28 7.99 -6.42
N ASP A 37 26.55 7.67 -6.63
CA ASP A 37 27.05 7.33 -7.96
C ASP A 37 26.34 6.03 -8.38
N VAL A 38 25.19 6.17 -9.03
CA VAL A 38 24.42 5.02 -9.51
C VAL A 38 25.14 4.52 -10.75
N ALA A 39 26.10 3.62 -10.55
CA ALA A 39 26.51 2.72 -11.63
C ALA A 39 25.23 2.04 -12.15
N GLY A 40 24.97 2.17 -13.45
CA GLY A 40 23.85 1.46 -14.07
C GLY A 40 23.96 -0.04 -13.77
N PRO A 41 22.82 -0.77 -13.73
CA PRO A 41 22.87 -2.20 -13.51
C PRO A 41 23.85 -2.84 -14.51
N GLY A 42 24.79 -3.63 -14.01
CA GLY A 42 25.68 -4.42 -14.87
C GLY A 42 24.88 -5.37 -15.76
N ALA A 43 25.52 -5.94 -16.78
CA ALA A 43 24.88 -6.98 -17.58
C ALA A 43 24.51 -8.16 -16.66
N ILE A 44 23.24 -8.59 -16.72
CA ILE A 44 22.72 -9.72 -15.95
C ILE A 44 22.26 -10.76 -16.95
N GLU A 45 22.68 -12.02 -16.76
CA GLU A 45 22.14 -13.14 -17.52
C GLU A 45 20.63 -13.22 -17.27
N ALA A 46 19.84 -12.97 -18.31
CA ALA A 46 18.39 -12.99 -18.23
C ALA A 46 17.90 -14.45 -18.27
N GLY A 47 17.69 -15.04 -17.08
CA GLY A 47 16.93 -16.28 -16.94
C GLY A 47 15.42 -16.07 -17.16
N ASP A 48 14.62 -17.11 -16.95
CA ASP A 48 13.16 -17.05 -17.17
C ASP A 48 12.41 -16.08 -16.24
N GLY A 49 13.06 -15.57 -15.19
CA GLY A 49 12.45 -14.72 -14.18
C GLY A 49 11.42 -15.47 -13.34
N PRO A 50 10.97 -14.89 -12.22
CA PRO A 50 9.92 -15.49 -11.42
C PRO A 50 8.57 -15.41 -12.14
N GLU A 51 7.80 -16.49 -12.09
CA GLU A 51 6.41 -16.48 -12.51
C GLU A 51 5.55 -15.84 -11.41
N ILE A 52 5.06 -14.63 -11.68
CA ILE A 52 4.18 -13.88 -10.78
C ILE A 52 2.95 -13.48 -11.59
N ALA A 53 1.81 -14.04 -11.22
CA ALA A 53 0.52 -13.74 -11.80
C ALA A 53 -0.54 -13.61 -10.71
N GLY A 54 -1.53 -12.76 -10.95
CA GLY A 54 -2.61 -12.54 -9.99
C GLY A 54 -3.65 -11.55 -10.52
N THR A 55 -4.40 -10.98 -9.58
CA THR A 55 -5.40 -9.95 -9.86
C THR A 55 -4.86 -8.61 -9.40
N GLY A 56 -4.93 -7.61 -10.27
CA GLY A 56 -4.55 -6.23 -9.99
C GLY A 56 -5.54 -5.53 -9.07
N LEU A 57 -5.18 -4.30 -8.67
CA LEU A 57 -6.02 -3.47 -7.78
C LEU A 57 -7.34 -3.03 -8.43
N ASP A 58 -7.39 -3.03 -9.76
CA ASP A 58 -8.56 -2.74 -10.58
C ASP A 58 -9.41 -3.99 -10.88
N GLY A 59 -9.01 -5.16 -10.40
CA GLY A 59 -9.67 -6.43 -10.68
C GLY A 59 -9.25 -7.09 -12.00
N ALA A 60 -8.34 -6.48 -12.77
CA ALA A 60 -7.84 -7.07 -14.01
C ALA A 60 -6.82 -8.19 -13.72
N ALA A 61 -6.59 -9.06 -14.70
CA ALA A 61 -5.47 -10.00 -14.65
C ALA A 61 -4.14 -9.24 -14.75
N LEU A 62 -3.17 -9.61 -13.92
CA LEU A 62 -1.83 -9.03 -13.91
C LEU A 62 -0.79 -10.16 -13.99
N SER A 63 0.15 -10.06 -14.91
CA SER A 63 1.32 -10.95 -14.97
C SER A 63 2.61 -10.15 -15.13
N VAL A 64 3.66 -10.55 -14.42
CA VAL A 64 5.00 -9.98 -14.62
C VAL A 64 5.55 -10.33 -16.02
N ALA A 65 5.05 -11.39 -16.65
CA ALA A 65 5.42 -11.74 -18.02
C ALA A 65 5.04 -10.65 -19.04
N ASP A 66 4.02 -9.84 -18.75
CA ASP A 66 3.59 -8.72 -19.61
C ASP A 66 4.63 -7.59 -19.66
N PHE A 67 5.63 -7.60 -18.76
CA PHE A 67 6.69 -6.59 -18.65
C PHE A 67 8.05 -7.08 -19.16
N ARG A 68 8.12 -8.22 -19.87
CA ARG A 68 9.37 -8.75 -20.44
C ARG A 68 10.10 -7.69 -21.27
N GLY A 69 11.42 -7.60 -21.08
CA GLY A 69 12.27 -6.63 -21.77
C GLY A 69 12.22 -5.20 -21.20
N LYS A 70 11.43 -4.95 -20.15
CA LYS A 70 11.36 -3.66 -19.45
C LYS A 70 11.97 -3.82 -18.06
N PRO A 71 12.80 -2.86 -17.58
CA PRO A 71 13.19 -2.83 -16.17
C PRO A 71 11.94 -2.76 -15.30
N LEU A 72 11.81 -3.71 -14.36
CA LEU A 72 10.69 -3.79 -13.43
C LEU A 72 11.21 -3.77 -12.00
N PHE A 73 10.62 -2.91 -11.16
CA PHE A 73 10.85 -2.88 -9.73
C PHE A 73 9.68 -3.54 -9.01
N VAL A 74 9.96 -4.63 -8.29
CA VAL A 74 8.94 -5.37 -7.52
C VAL A 74 9.08 -5.00 -6.05
N ASN A 75 7.99 -4.52 -5.45
CA ASN A 75 7.92 -4.18 -4.04
C ASN A 75 6.88 -5.05 -3.34
N VAL A 76 7.27 -5.64 -2.19
CA VAL A 76 6.38 -6.43 -1.33
C VAL A 76 6.08 -5.60 -0.09
N TRP A 77 4.80 -5.35 0.16
CA TRP A 77 4.33 -4.50 1.25
C TRP A 77 2.97 -4.99 1.75
N SER A 78 2.51 -4.40 2.86
CA SER A 78 1.15 -4.59 3.35
C SER A 78 0.67 -3.37 4.10
N SER A 79 -0.65 -3.22 4.19
CA SER A 79 -1.34 -2.02 4.68
C SER A 79 -1.82 -2.10 6.13
N TRP A 80 -1.44 -3.15 6.87
CA TRP A 80 -1.91 -3.37 8.25
C TRP A 80 -1.37 -2.32 9.23
#